data_AF-X7EBV7-F1
#
_entry.id   AF-X7EBV7-F1
#
_cell.length_a   1.000
_cell.length_b   1.000
_cell.length_c   1.000
_cell.angle_alpha   90.00
_cell.angle_beta   90.00
_cell.angle_gamma   90.00
#
_symmetry.space_group_name_H-M   'P 1'
#
loop_
_entity.id
_entity.type
_entity.pdbx_description
1 polymer ?
#
loop_
_entity_poly.entity_id
_entity_poly.type
_entity_poly.pdbx_seq_one_letter_code
_entity_poly.pdbx_strand_id
1 'polypeptide(L)'
;MPHIRVRGIAFDELESVSDILIENLAEVTDTPNSHFTLEYQSTTYLAVGGASPAYPFFDFLWFDRGDEIKQKVALIFEELFRPLVDRGQDITVLFHDLQGKDYYENGEHF
;
A
#
# COMPACT_ATOMS: atom_id res chain seq x y z
N MET A 1 10.94 5.35 4.65
CA MET A 1 10.03 6.23 3.91
C MET A 1 9.21 5.51 2.83
N PRO A 2 8.63 4.32 3.05
CA PRO A 2 7.50 3.91 2.22
C PRO A 2 6.23 4.65 2.63
N HIS A 3 5.54 5.23 1.64
CA HIS A 3 4.20 5.77 1.82
C HIS A 3 3.21 4.86 1.12
N ILE A 4 2.19 4.41 1.84
CA ILE A 4 1.15 3.54 1.33
C ILE A 4 -0.14 4.36 1.27
N ARG A 5 -0.75 4.45 0.09
CA ARG A 5 -2.07 5.04 -0.09
C ARG A 5 -3.05 3.97 -0.50
N VAL A 6 -4.17 3.89 0.21
CA VAL A 6 -5.14 2.81 0.06
C VAL A 6 -6.49 3.35 -0.35
N ARG A 7 -7.09 2.71 -1.35
CA ARG A 7 -8.48 2.94 -1.77
C ARG A 7 -9.16 1.63 -2.15
N GLY A 8 -10.49 1.64 -2.16
CA GLY A 8 -11.29 0.50 -2.57
C GLY A 8 -11.41 -0.64 -1.54
N ILE A 9 -11.21 -0.31 -0.26
CA ILE A 9 -11.50 -1.17 0.89
C ILE A 9 -12.24 -0.35 1.97
N ALA A 10 -12.98 -1.00 2.87
CA ALA A 10 -13.56 -0.29 4.01
C ALA A 10 -12.45 0.18 4.98
N PHE A 11 -12.69 1.31 5.67
CA PHE A 11 -11.73 1.84 6.63
C PHE A 11 -11.48 0.85 7.78
N ASP A 12 -12.53 0.30 8.37
CA ASP A 12 -12.45 -0.63 9.50
C ASP A 12 -11.69 -1.93 9.13
N GLU A 13 -11.82 -2.39 7.89
CA GLU A 13 -11.06 -3.55 7.38
C GLU A 13 -9.56 -3.23 7.28
N LEU A 14 -9.21 -2.06 6.72
CA LEU A 14 -7.82 -1.60 6.67
C LEU A 14 -7.24 -1.40 8.07
N GLU A 15 -7.99 -0.79 8.97
CA GLU A 15 -7.60 -0.57 10.36
C GLU A 15 -7.30 -1.90 11.06
N SER A 16 -8.17 -2.91 10.87
CA SER A 16 -8.05 -4.23 11.50
C SER A 16 -6.77 -5.00 11.17
N VAL A 17 -6.12 -4.69 10.04
CA VAL A 17 -4.87 -5.34 9.60
C VAL A 17 -3.69 -4.39 9.54
N SER A 18 -3.86 -3.12 9.91
CA SER A 18 -2.86 -2.06 9.71
C SER A 18 -1.54 -2.33 10.44
N ASP A 19 -1.58 -2.74 11.71
CA ASP A 19 -0.39 -3.05 12.49
C ASP A 19 0.41 -4.21 11.88
N ILE A 20 -0.29 -5.31 11.56
CA ILE A 20 0.30 -6.52 10.95
C ILE A 20 0.90 -6.19 9.58
N LEU A 21 0.22 -5.35 8.79
CA LEU A 21 0.73 -4.89 7.50
C LEU A 21 2.06 -4.15 7.68
N ILE A 22 2.12 -3.17 8.58
CA ILE A 22 3.33 -2.35 8.79
C ILE A 22 4.48 -3.20 9.35
N GLU A 23 4.22 -4.12 10.27
CA GLU A 23 5.24 -5.02 10.82
C GLU A 23 5.86 -5.91 9.75
N ASN A 24 5.05 -6.59 8.93
CA ASN A 24 5.54 -7.46 7.86
C ASN A 24 6.32 -6.67 6.79
N LEU A 25 5.84 -5.48 6.43
CA LEU A 25 6.51 -4.62 5.46
C LEU A 25 7.82 -4.07 5.99
N ALA A 26 7.88 -3.72 7.28
CA ALA A 26 9.10 -3.26 7.93
C ALA A 26 10.19 -4.33 7.91
N GLU A 27 9.83 -5.58 8.26
CA GLU A 27 10.75 -6.72 8.22
C GLU A 27 11.27 -6.96 6.79
N VAL A 28 10.37 -7.05 5.80
CA VAL A 28 10.76 -7.42 4.43
C VAL A 28 11.58 -6.34 3.72
N THR A 29 11.39 -5.08 4.09
CA THR A 29 12.09 -3.94 3.48
C THR A 29 13.27 -3.44 4.29
N ASP A 30 13.61 -4.10 5.40
CA ASP A 30 14.63 -3.67 6.37
C ASP A 30 14.48 -2.18 6.72
N THR A 31 13.26 -1.81 7.13
CA THR A 31 12.87 -0.41 7.38
C THR A 31 12.15 -0.31 8.72
N PRO A 32 12.52 0.63 9.61
CA PRO A 32 11.79 0.84 10.86
C PRO A 32 10.30 1.11 10.62
N ASN A 33 9.41 0.54 11.44
CA ASN A 33 7.96 0.75 11.36
C ASN A 33 7.59 2.24 11.36
N SER A 34 8.32 3.05 12.16
CA SER A 34 8.12 4.50 12.27
C SER A 34 8.39 5.28 10.98
N HIS A 35 9.01 4.67 9.97
CA HIS A 35 9.29 5.28 8.67
C HIS A 35 8.22 4.97 7.61
N PHE A 36 7.15 4.27 7.98
CA PHE A 36 5.99 4.03 7.13
C PHE A 36 4.88 5.04 7.41
N THR A 37 4.13 5.37 6.36
CA THR A 37 2.83 6.01 6.51
C THR A 37 1.77 5.18 5.81
N LEU A 38 0.59 5.04 6.41
CA LEU A 38 -0.57 4.38 5.83
C LEU A 38 -1.72 5.39 5.73
N GLU A 39 -2.12 5.73 4.50
CA GLU A 39 -3.15 6.72 4.21
C GLU A 39 -4.40 6.02 3.64
N TYR A 40 -5.56 6.25 4.26
CA TYR A 40 -6.85 5.85 3.71
C TYR A 40 -7.44 6.95 2.83
N GLN A 41 -7.85 6.60 1.61
CA GLN A 41 -8.45 7.52 0.66
C GLN A 41 -9.92 7.18 0.39
N SER A 42 -10.81 7.96 1.00
CA SER A 42 -12.26 7.84 0.78
C SER A 42 -12.61 8.34 -0.63
N THR A 43 -12.62 7.42 -1.59
CA THR A 43 -12.89 7.69 -3.00
C THR A 43 -14.08 6.88 -3.48
N THR A 44 -14.88 7.45 -4.37
CA THR A 44 -15.99 6.76 -5.03
C THR A 44 -15.66 6.54 -6.49
N TYR A 45 -15.78 5.29 -6.94
CA TYR A 45 -15.50 4.91 -8.31
C TYR A 45 -16.78 4.92 -9.14
N LEU A 46 -16.64 5.36 -10.39
CA LEU A 46 -17.71 5.34 -11.37
C LEU A 46 -17.35 4.35 -12.48
N ALA A 47 -18.29 3.47 -12.81
CA ALA A 47 -18.20 2.54 -13.92
C ALA A 47 -19.43 2.71 -14.83
N VAL A 48 -19.50 1.92 -15.91
CA VAL A 48 -20.72 1.83 -16.72
C VAL A 48 -21.86 1.38 -15.81
N GLY A 49 -22.90 2.21 -15.68
CA GLY A 49 -24.02 1.96 -14.76
C GLY A 49 -23.97 2.76 -13.45
N GLY A 50 -22.94 3.58 -13.22
CA GLY A 50 -22.88 4.52 -12.10
C GLY A 50 -21.83 4.16 -11.06
N ALA A 51 -22.12 4.42 -9.79
CA ALA A 51 -21.21 4.10 -8.69
C ALA A 51 -20.95 2.59 -8.66
N SER A 52 -19.68 2.21 -8.59
CA SER A 52 -19.23 0.82 -8.50
C SER A 52 -18.44 0.63 -7.22
N PRO A 53 -18.56 -0.53 -6.54
CA PRO A 53 -17.55 -0.92 -5.58
C PRO A 53 -16.20 -0.95 -6.31
N ALA A 54 -15.20 -0.33 -5.70
CA ALA A 54 -13.83 -0.48 -6.11
C ALA A 54 -13.27 -1.80 -5.59
N TYR A 55 -12.03 -2.09 -5.92
CA TYR A 55 -11.24 -3.18 -5.38
C TYR A 55 -10.04 -2.61 -4.63
N PRO A 56 -9.43 -3.35 -3.68
CA PRO A 56 -8.27 -2.89 -2.95
C PRO A 56 -7.15 -2.48 -3.90
N PHE A 57 -6.77 -1.21 -3.81
CA PHE A 57 -5.69 -0.63 -4.59
C PHE A 57 -4.75 0.12 -3.65
N PHE A 58 -3.49 -0.28 -3.71
CA PHE A 58 -2.40 0.24 -2.89
C PHE A 58 -1.38 0.93 -3.80
N ASP A 59 -1.19 2.24 -3.64
CA ASP A 59 0.01 2.90 -4.15
C ASP A 59 1.12 2.76 -3.10
N PHE A 60 2.27 2.22 -3.51
CA PHE A 60 3.43 1.99 -2.67
C PHE A 60 4.59 2.88 -3.15
N LEU A 61 4.71 4.06 -2.56
CA LEU A 61 5.74 5.04 -2.91
C LEU A 61 6.97 4.79 -2.04
N TRP A 62 8.13 4.54 -2.63
CA TRP A 62 9.32 4.12 -1.89
C TRP A 62 10.61 4.39 -2.65
N PHE A 63 11.76 4.24 -2.00
CA PHE A 63 13.04 4.10 -2.70
C PHE A 63 13.20 2.63 -3.11
N ASP A 64 13.47 2.38 -4.39
CA ASP A 64 13.52 1.04 -4.96
C ASP A 64 14.56 0.14 -4.27
N ARG A 65 14.17 -1.11 -3.99
CA ARG A 65 15.04 -2.16 -3.42
C ARG A 65 15.12 -3.40 -4.31
N GLY A 66 14.64 -3.30 -5.54
CA GLY A 66 14.70 -4.37 -6.54
C GLY A 66 13.48 -5.28 -6.53
N ASP A 67 13.37 -6.06 -7.61
CA ASP A 67 12.17 -6.82 -7.96
C ASP A 67 11.84 -7.93 -6.96
N GLU A 68 12.84 -8.53 -6.33
CA GLU A 68 12.63 -9.57 -5.31
C GLU A 68 11.85 -9.00 -4.10
N ILE A 69 12.22 -7.79 -3.66
CA ILE A 69 11.53 -7.12 -2.54
C ILE A 69 10.14 -6.64 -2.98
N LYS A 70 10.00 -6.10 -4.20
CA LYS A 70 8.68 -5.76 -4.77
C LYS A 70 7.73 -6.96 -4.77
N GLN A 71 8.22 -8.14 -5.18
CA GLN A 71 7.43 -9.37 -5.19
C GLN A 71 7.00 -9.79 -3.78
N LYS A 72 7.92 -9.77 -2.80
CA LYS A 72 7.57 -10.13 -1.41
C LYS A 72 6.57 -9.15 -0.81
N VAL A 73 6.74 -7.85 -1.04
CA VAL A 73 5.77 -6.82 -0.63
C VAL A 73 4.39 -7.09 -1.25
N ALA A 74 4.31 -7.35 -2.56
CA ALA A 74 3.04 -7.65 -3.21
C ALA A 74 2.35 -8.90 -2.64
N LEU A 75 3.12 -9.94 -2.30
CA LEU A 75 2.60 -11.15 -1.65
C LEU A 75 2.02 -10.87 -0.26
N ILE A 76 2.65 -10.01 0.55
CA ILE A 76 2.10 -9.60 1.85
C ILE A 76 0.72 -8.96 1.68
N PHE A 77 0.55 -8.07 0.70
CA PHE A 77 -0.76 -7.46 0.43
C PHE A 77 -1.79 -8.51 -0.04
N GLU A 78 -1.41 -9.40 -0.95
CA GLU A 78 -2.31 -10.48 -1.40
C GLU A 78 -2.76 -11.33 -0.20
N GLU A 79 -1.84 -11.86 0.59
CA GLU A 79 -2.15 -12.77 1.70
C GLU A 79 -2.98 -12.10 2.80
N LEU A 80 -2.66 -10.86 3.15
CA LEU A 80 -3.31 -10.15 4.26
C LEU A 80 -4.72 -9.68 3.89
N PHE A 81 -4.93 -9.22 2.66
CA PHE A 81 -6.21 -8.65 2.23
C PHE A 81 -7.14 -9.68 1.57
N ARG A 82 -6.63 -10.80 1.05
CA ARG A 82 -7.46 -11.84 0.41
C ARG A 82 -8.65 -12.31 1.24
N PRO A 83 -8.55 -12.51 2.58
CA PRO A 83 -9.68 -12.90 3.41
C PRO A 83 -10.73 -11.80 3.60
N LEU A 84 -10.38 -10.54 3.33
CA LEU A 84 -11.22 -9.35 3.53
C LEU A 84 -12.03 -8.98 2.29
N VAL A 85 -11.79 -9.63 1.16
CA VAL A 85 -12.42 -9.29 -0.12
C VAL A 85 -13.11 -10.45 -0.81
N ASP A 86 -14.16 -10.12 -1.55
CA ASP A 86 -15.00 -11.07 -2.27
C ASP A 86 -14.19 -11.98 -3.19
N ARG A 87 -14.58 -13.24 -3.27
CA ARG A 87 -13.88 -14.24 -4.08
C ARG A 87 -13.75 -13.77 -5.54
N GLY A 88 -12.52 -13.69 -6.02
CA GLY A 88 -12.20 -13.28 -7.39
C GLY A 88 -12.08 -11.77 -7.59
N GLN A 89 -12.26 -10.96 -6.53
CA GLN A 89 -11.92 -9.54 -6.56
C GLN A 89 -10.41 -9.37 -6.57
N ASP A 90 -9.91 -8.48 -7.43
CA ASP A 90 -8.47 -8.20 -7.55
C ASP A 90 -7.92 -7.47 -6.33
N ILE A 91 -6.65 -7.70 -6.02
CA ILE A 91 -5.86 -6.91 -5.06
C ILE A 91 -4.67 -6.35 -5.84
N THR A 92 -4.50 -5.03 -5.84
CA THR A 92 -3.48 -4.38 -6.67
C THR A 92 -2.51 -3.56 -5.84
N VAL A 93 -1.22 -3.81 -6.04
CA VAL A 93 -0.14 -2.97 -5.50
C VAL A 93 0.61 -2.34 -6.67
N LEU A 94 0.61 -1.01 -6.74
CA LEU A 94 1.35 -0.22 -7.72
C LEU A 94 2.54 0.45 -7.04
N PHE A 95 3.75 0.10 -7.47
CA PHE A 95 4.97 0.71 -6.96
C PHE A 95 5.27 2.03 -7.68
N HIS A 96 5.67 3.03 -6.91
CA HIS A 96 6.22 4.30 -7.40
C HIS A 96 7.63 4.46 -6.86
N ASP A 97 8.62 4.28 -7.74
CA ASP A 97 10.03 4.41 -7.38
C ASP A 97 10.41 5.90 -7.29
N LEU A 98 10.62 6.36 -6.06
CA LEU A 98 11.04 7.71 -5.73
C LEU A 98 12.55 7.86 -5.94
N GLN A 99 12.97 9.08 -6.25
CA GLN A 99 14.37 9.46 -6.33
C GLN A 99 14.77 10.21 -5.07
N GLY A 100 15.79 9.74 -4.34
CA GLY A 100 16.24 10.36 -3.07
C GLY A 100 16.52 11.85 -3.21
N LYS A 101 17.20 12.25 -4.30
CA LYS A 101 17.48 13.66 -4.65
C LYS A 101 16.25 14.57 -4.79
N ASP A 102 15.08 13.98 -5.01
CA ASP A 102 13.80 14.68 -5.21
C ASP A 102 12.88 14.55 -3.98
N TYR A 103 13.30 13.81 -2.95
CA TYR A 103 12.58 13.59 -1.70
C TYR A 103 13.27 14.32 -0.56
N TYR A 104 12.61 15.33 0.00
CA TYR A 104 13.17 16.17 1.06
C TYR A 104 12.42 15.97 2.38
N GLU A 105 13.16 15.81 3.46
CA GLU A 105 12.66 15.83 4.83
C GLU A 105 13.48 16.84 5.64
N ASN A 106 12.80 17.71 6.41
CA ASN A 106 13.45 18.77 7.20
C ASN A 106 14.40 19.68 6.38
N GLY A 107 14.14 19.82 5.08
CA GLY A 107 14.93 20.67 4.18
C GLY A 107 16.16 19.98 3.56
N GLU A 108 16.41 18.70 3.87
CA GLU A 108 17.50 17.91 3.30
C GLU A 108 16.95 16.74 2.48
N HIS A 109 17.67 16.34 1.43
CA HIS A 109 17.26 15.21 0.59
C HIS A 109 17.93 13.90 1.02
N PHE A 110 17.36 12.79 0.57
CA PHE A 110 17.91 11.46 0.76
C PHE A 110 18.88 11.04 -0.35
#